data_AF-A0A3E2CDP1-F1
#
_entry.id   AF-A0A3E2CDP1-F1
#
_cell.length_a   1.000
_cell.length_b   1.000
_cell.length_c   1.000
_cell.angle_alpha   90.00
_cell.angle_beta   90.00
_cell.angle_gamma   90.00
#
_symmetry.space_group_name_H-M   'P 1'
#
loop_
_entity.id
_entity.type
_entity.pdbx_description
1 polymer ?
#
loop_
_entity_poly.entity_id
_entity_poly.type
_entity_poly.pdbx_seq_one_letter_code
_entity_poly.pdbx_strand_id
1 'polypeptide(L)'
;LLAGFAMATPAFAADGGANTQSQEVKKSKADLKKELDAARTAYEAAVAAEKAADEAATKTAEALKAVGDQPADTDKVKIKDDTKVQGHKVVEAAADAPKDANDKAEKYVAAFNADVDAKAAKTAAEQDKTVKATAYLAAEQAHAKAPEPKAAPSDDQKKA
;
A
#
# COMPACT_ATOMS: atom_id res chain seq x y z
N LEU A 1 20.02 23.76 9.58
CA LEU A 1 19.25 24.23 10.75
C LEU A 1 18.09 23.25 10.93
N LEU A 2 18.21 22.32 11.89
CA LEU A 2 17.18 21.32 12.22
C LEU A 2 16.08 22.00 13.05
N ALA A 3 14.83 21.95 12.58
CA ALA A 3 13.67 22.43 13.33
C ALA A 3 12.94 21.26 14.00
N GLY A 4 13.19 21.14 15.30
CA GLY A 4 12.31 20.68 16.38
C GLY A 4 11.16 19.70 16.09
N PHE A 5 11.42 18.40 16.27
CA PHE A 5 10.41 17.45 16.70
C PHE A 5 10.10 17.70 18.19
N ALA A 6 8.92 18.25 18.50
CA ALA A 6 8.41 18.28 19.86
C ALA A 6 8.02 16.85 20.28
N MET A 7 8.85 16.21 21.11
CA MET A 7 8.48 14.98 21.79
C MET A 7 7.44 15.31 22.87
N ALA A 8 6.17 15.02 22.59
CA ALA A 8 5.14 14.98 23.62
C ALA A 8 5.32 13.68 24.42
N THR A 9 5.88 13.80 25.62
CA THR A 9 5.87 12.77 26.67
C THR A 9 4.42 12.39 26.97
N PRO A 10 3.99 11.13 26.85
CA PRO A 10 2.69 10.74 27.36
C PRO A 10 2.75 10.78 28.90
N ALA A 11 1.96 11.69 29.48
CA ALA A 11 1.76 11.77 30.91
C ALA A 11 1.17 10.45 31.41
N PHE A 12 1.93 9.75 32.27
CA PHE A 12 1.45 8.64 33.06
C PHE A 12 0.43 9.18 34.06
N ALA A 13 -0.86 9.11 33.71
CA ALA A 13 -1.94 9.32 34.67
C ALA A 13 -2.02 8.07 35.56
N ALA A 14 -1.45 8.18 36.76
CA ALA A 14 -1.72 7.27 37.86
C ALA A 14 -2.83 7.88 38.71
N ASP A 15 -4.08 7.46 38.48
CA ASP A 15 -5.12 7.41 39.52
C ASP A 15 -6.32 6.56 39.02
N GLY A 16 -6.90 5.79 39.94
CA GLY A 16 -8.20 5.15 39.74
C GLY A 16 -8.18 3.75 39.12
N GLY A 17 -7.76 2.75 39.91
CA GLY A 17 -8.03 1.34 39.63
C GLY A 17 -9.53 1.03 39.56
N ALA A 18 -10.10 1.12 38.36
CA ALA A 18 -11.34 0.47 37.98
C ALA A 18 -11.41 0.38 36.46
N ASN A 19 -11.25 -0.83 35.94
CA ASN A 19 -11.94 -1.28 34.72
C ASN A 19 -11.44 -0.77 33.35
N THR A 20 -10.14 -0.86 33.06
CA THR A 20 -9.67 -0.85 31.65
C THR A 20 -9.95 -2.17 30.91
N GLN A 21 -10.46 -3.19 31.60
CA GLN A 21 -10.82 -4.49 31.00
C GLN A 21 -12.22 -4.52 30.35
N SER A 22 -12.96 -3.40 30.29
CA SER A 22 -14.38 -3.37 29.87
C SER A 22 -14.72 -2.50 28.65
N GLN A 23 -13.75 -2.01 27.89
CA GLN A 23 -14.05 -1.45 26.56
C GLN A 23 -13.43 -2.24 25.40
N GLU A 24 -12.64 -3.26 25.68
CA GLU A 24 -12.59 -4.41 24.79
C GLU A 24 -13.89 -5.18 25.01
N VAL A 25 -14.92 -4.87 24.23
CA VAL A 25 -16.04 -5.79 24.04
C VAL A 25 -15.41 -7.16 23.86
N LYS A 26 -15.63 -8.10 24.80
CA LYS A 26 -15.09 -9.46 24.73
C LYS A 26 -15.60 -10.09 23.45
N LYS A 27 -14.88 -9.90 22.34
CA LYS A 27 -15.26 -10.43 21.03
C LYS A 27 -15.39 -11.92 21.20
N SER A 28 -16.53 -12.46 20.80
CA SER A 28 -16.72 -13.89 20.87
C SER A 28 -15.74 -14.57 19.91
N LYS A 29 -15.44 -15.85 20.14
CA LYS A 29 -14.64 -16.65 19.20
C LYS A 29 -15.24 -16.61 17.78
N ALA A 30 -16.57 -16.49 17.66
CA ALA A 30 -17.27 -16.34 16.39
C ALA A 30 -17.00 -14.98 15.72
N ASP A 31 -16.94 -13.88 16.49
CA ASP A 31 -16.60 -12.56 15.95
C ASP A 31 -15.13 -12.50 15.51
N LEU A 32 -14.22 -13.09 16.30
CA LEU A 32 -12.81 -13.23 15.94
C LEU A 32 -12.62 -14.10 14.68
N LYS A 33 -13.45 -15.12 14.48
CA LYS A 33 -13.44 -15.93 13.26
C LYS A 33 -13.85 -15.11 12.04
N LYS A 34 -14.89 -14.26 12.15
CA LYS A 34 -15.29 -13.36 11.06
C LYS A 34 -14.19 -12.36 10.73
N GLU A 35 -13.52 -11.81 11.74
CA GLU A 35 -12.38 -10.91 11.55
C GLU A 35 -11.19 -11.61 10.89
N LEU A 36 -10.91 -12.86 11.29
CA LEU A 36 -9.89 -13.69 10.65
C LEU A 36 -10.21 -13.95 9.17
N ASP A 37 -11.45 -14.31 8.85
CA ASP A 37 -11.88 -14.53 7.47
C ASP A 37 -11.79 -13.24 6.63
N ALA A 38 -12.22 -12.10 7.19
CA ALA A 38 -12.10 -10.81 6.53
C ALA A 38 -10.63 -10.41 6.30
N ALA A 39 -9.76 -10.61 7.30
CA ALA A 39 -8.34 -10.36 7.18
C ALA A 39 -7.68 -11.27 6.14
N ARG A 40 -8.11 -12.53 6.05
CA ARG A 40 -7.67 -13.48 5.02
C ARG A 40 -8.04 -12.99 3.62
N THR A 41 -9.31 -12.65 3.40
CA THR A 41 -9.77 -12.14 2.10
C THR A 41 -9.04 -10.87 1.70
N ALA A 42 -8.80 -9.94 2.65
CA ALA A 42 -8.04 -8.74 2.38
C ALA A 42 -6.57 -9.04 2.00
N TYR A 43 -5.94 -10.00 2.67
CA TYR A 43 -4.59 -10.43 2.34
C TYR A 43 -4.52 -11.11 0.96
N GLU A 44 -5.44 -12.02 0.64
CA GLU A 44 -5.52 -12.67 -0.67
C GLU A 44 -5.73 -11.65 -1.80
N ALA A 45 -6.58 -10.62 -1.58
CA ALA A 45 -6.75 -9.52 -2.53
C ALA A 45 -5.48 -8.68 -2.70
N ALA A 46 -4.74 -8.40 -1.62
CA ALA A 46 -3.48 -7.66 -1.69
C ALA A 46 -2.38 -8.47 -2.42
N VAL A 47 -2.34 -9.79 -2.25
CA VAL A 47 -1.44 -10.68 -3.02
C VAL A 47 -1.76 -10.62 -4.51
N ALA A 48 -3.04 -10.66 -4.89
CA ALA A 48 -3.44 -10.54 -6.29
C ALA A 48 -3.11 -9.16 -6.87
N ALA A 49 -3.29 -8.09 -6.10
CA ALA A 49 -2.94 -6.72 -6.49
C ALA A 49 -1.44 -6.53 -6.69
N GLU A 50 -0.61 -7.08 -5.79
CA GLU A 50 0.85 -7.06 -5.92
C GLU A 50 1.31 -7.79 -7.18
N LYS A 51 0.75 -8.96 -7.46
CA LYS A 51 1.03 -9.68 -8.72
C LYS A 51 0.65 -8.87 -9.95
N ALA A 52 -0.53 -8.26 -9.97
CA ALA A 52 -0.97 -7.42 -11.09
C ALA A 52 -0.08 -6.18 -11.27
N ALA A 53 0.38 -5.57 -10.18
CA ALA A 53 1.29 -4.44 -10.22
C ALA A 53 2.70 -4.85 -10.71
N ASP A 54 3.19 -6.03 -10.34
CA ASP A 54 4.45 -6.59 -10.84
C ASP A 54 4.40 -6.87 -12.36
N GLU A 55 3.31 -7.47 -12.83
CA GLU A 55 3.06 -7.70 -14.26
C GLU A 55 2.99 -6.37 -15.03
N ALA A 56 2.32 -5.36 -14.47
CA ALA A 56 2.25 -4.03 -15.07
C ALA A 56 3.64 -3.35 -15.13
N ALA A 57 4.41 -3.41 -14.04
CA ALA A 57 5.77 -2.86 -13.98
C ALA A 57 6.72 -3.53 -14.97
N THR A 58 6.60 -4.86 -15.13
CA THR A 58 7.38 -5.59 -16.14
C THR A 58 7.02 -5.11 -17.54
N LYS A 59 5.73 -5.00 -17.85
CA LYS A 59 5.25 -4.57 -19.17
C LYS A 59 5.66 -3.14 -19.51
N THR A 60 5.61 -2.21 -18.55
CA THR A 60 6.05 -0.82 -18.77
C THR A 60 7.56 -0.73 -18.91
N ALA A 61 8.32 -1.53 -18.16
CA ALA A 61 9.78 -1.58 -18.30
C ALA A 61 10.19 -2.11 -19.67
N GLU A 62 9.53 -3.16 -20.17
CA GLU A 62 9.72 -3.68 -21.53
C GLU A 62 9.32 -2.66 -22.60
N ALA A 63 8.22 -1.94 -22.41
CA ALA A 63 7.78 -0.88 -23.32
C ALA A 63 8.79 0.26 -23.39
N LEU A 64 9.31 0.72 -22.24
CA LEU A 64 10.36 1.75 -22.19
C LEU A 64 11.63 1.27 -22.89
N LYS A 65 12.05 0.02 -22.64
CA LYS A 65 13.20 -0.58 -23.32
C LYS A 65 13.00 -0.65 -24.84
N ALA A 66 11.78 -0.90 -25.30
CA ALA A 66 11.45 -0.92 -26.73
C ALA A 66 11.43 0.49 -27.36
N VAL A 67 11.13 1.54 -26.57
CA VAL A 67 11.28 2.92 -27.02
C VAL A 67 12.75 3.30 -27.16
N GLY A 68 13.61 2.76 -26.28
CA GLY A 68 15.06 2.96 -26.31
C GLY A 68 15.51 4.11 -25.40
N ASP A 69 16.73 4.58 -25.62
CA ASP A 69 17.33 5.63 -24.80
C ASP A 69 16.62 6.98 -24.96
N GLN A 70 16.78 7.83 -23.94
CA GLN A 70 16.29 9.21 -24.00
C GLN A 70 16.90 9.90 -25.23
N PRO A 71 16.09 10.51 -26.12
CA PRO A 71 16.63 11.28 -27.22
C PRO A 71 17.40 12.48 -26.66
N ALA A 72 18.53 12.81 -27.30
CA ALA A 72 19.32 13.97 -26.91
C ALA A 72 18.50 15.26 -27.05
N ASP A 73 18.67 16.15 -26.09
CA ASP A 73 18.10 17.50 -26.17
C ASP A 73 18.63 18.22 -27.41
N THR A 74 17.77 19.06 -27.98
CA THR A 74 18.11 19.97 -29.08
C THR A 74 17.81 21.40 -28.66
N ASP A 75 18.18 22.37 -29.49
CA ASP A 75 17.81 23.77 -29.24
C ASP A 75 16.29 23.99 -29.19
N LYS A 76 15.52 23.12 -29.87
CA LYS A 76 14.06 23.27 -30.03
C LYS A 76 13.21 22.27 -29.25
N VAL A 77 13.76 21.13 -28.83
CA VAL A 77 13.04 20.08 -28.09
C VAL A 77 13.92 19.65 -26.92
N LYS A 78 13.40 19.78 -25.70
CA LYS A 78 14.09 19.43 -24.46
C LYS A 78 13.21 18.54 -23.60
N ILE A 79 13.81 17.55 -22.94
CA ILE A 79 13.14 16.73 -21.94
C ILE A 79 13.57 17.22 -20.56
N LYS A 80 12.62 17.64 -19.75
CA LYS A 80 12.86 18.17 -18.40
C LYS A 80 12.09 17.35 -17.37
N ASP A 81 12.50 17.46 -16.11
CA ASP A 81 11.69 16.92 -15.02
C ASP A 81 10.40 17.72 -14.89
N ASP A 82 9.29 17.03 -14.66
CA ASP A 82 8.01 17.66 -14.40
C ASP A 82 8.01 18.23 -12.97
N THR A 83 7.74 19.53 -12.87
CA THR A 83 7.66 20.23 -11.58
C THR A 83 6.37 19.94 -10.81
N LYS A 84 5.37 19.36 -11.47
CA LYS A 84 4.05 19.06 -10.89
C LYS A 84 3.97 17.64 -10.33
N VAL A 85 4.73 16.72 -10.92
CA VAL A 85 4.67 15.29 -10.57
C VAL A 85 6.10 14.78 -10.34
N GLN A 86 6.38 14.38 -9.10
CA GLN A 86 7.71 13.92 -8.72
C GLN A 86 8.12 12.68 -9.52
N GLY A 87 9.32 12.72 -10.10
CA GLY A 87 9.88 11.62 -10.87
C GLY A 87 9.37 11.51 -12.30
N HIS A 88 8.39 12.32 -12.70
CA HIS A 88 7.93 12.40 -14.10
C HIS A 88 8.81 13.36 -14.90
N LYS A 89 8.74 13.20 -16.22
CA LYS A 89 9.35 14.08 -17.22
C LYS A 89 8.28 14.72 -18.09
N VAL A 90 8.65 15.82 -18.74
CA VAL A 90 7.82 16.54 -19.71
C VAL A 90 8.66 16.99 -20.89
N VAL A 91 8.05 17.05 -22.07
CA VAL A 91 8.67 17.59 -23.29
C VAL A 91 8.37 19.08 -23.38
N GLU A 92 9.40 19.88 -23.55
CA GLU A 92 9.30 21.30 -23.89
C GLU A 92 9.79 21.49 -25.33
N ALA A 93 8.86 21.83 -26.23
CA ALA A 93 9.15 22.02 -27.64
C ALA A 93 8.80 23.45 -28.09
N ALA A 94 9.66 24.03 -28.93
CA ALA A 94 9.37 25.26 -29.65
C ALA A 94 8.26 25.02 -30.69
N ALA A 95 7.49 26.06 -31.02
CA ALA A 95 6.37 25.95 -31.97
C ALA A 95 6.79 25.48 -33.38
N ASP A 96 8.04 25.74 -33.78
CA ASP A 96 8.64 25.36 -35.05
C ASP A 96 9.63 24.18 -34.91
N ALA A 97 9.47 23.38 -33.84
CA ALA A 97 10.27 22.17 -33.64
C ALA A 97 10.01 21.12 -34.74
N PRO A 98 11.03 20.32 -35.12
CA PRO A 98 10.84 19.23 -36.05
C PRO A 98 9.88 18.20 -35.45
N LYS A 99 8.81 17.86 -36.18
CA LYS A 99 7.79 16.93 -35.69
C LYS A 99 8.38 15.58 -35.26
N ASP A 100 9.29 15.01 -36.04
CA ASP A 100 9.95 13.74 -35.69
C ASP A 100 10.75 13.80 -34.39
N ALA A 101 11.36 14.95 -34.07
CA ALA A 101 12.10 15.13 -32.82
C ALA A 101 11.14 15.23 -31.63
N ASN A 102 10.05 16.00 -31.78
CA ASN A 102 9.03 16.13 -30.75
C ASN A 102 8.32 14.79 -30.49
N ASP A 103 7.88 14.10 -31.54
CA ASP A 103 7.16 12.82 -31.43
C ASP A 103 8.04 11.73 -30.75
N LYS A 104 9.36 11.71 -31.02
CA LYS A 104 10.30 10.81 -30.33
C LYS A 104 10.44 11.15 -28.85
N ALA A 105 10.56 12.44 -28.51
CA ALA A 105 10.65 12.88 -27.13
C ALA A 105 9.37 12.57 -26.35
N GLU A 106 8.20 12.83 -26.94
CA GLU A 106 6.90 12.54 -26.32
C GLU A 106 6.72 11.04 -26.09
N LYS A 107 7.10 10.22 -27.08
CA LYS A 107 7.04 8.76 -26.95
C LYS A 107 7.94 8.24 -25.83
N TYR A 108 9.15 8.78 -25.71
CA TYR A 108 10.06 8.43 -24.61
C TYR A 108 9.49 8.86 -23.25
N VAL A 109 9.07 10.13 -23.12
CA VAL A 109 8.54 10.66 -21.85
C VAL A 109 7.30 9.90 -21.41
N ALA A 110 6.37 9.57 -22.33
CA ALA A 110 5.19 8.80 -22.00
C ALA A 110 5.53 7.40 -21.48
N ALA A 111 6.47 6.70 -22.12
CA ALA A 111 6.91 5.38 -21.68
C ALA A 111 7.68 5.45 -20.35
N PHE A 112 8.51 6.47 -20.18
CA PHE A 112 9.27 6.71 -18.95
C PHE A 112 8.35 6.97 -17.76
N ASN A 113 7.39 7.89 -17.90
CA ASN A 113 6.44 8.21 -16.84
C ASN A 113 5.56 7.00 -16.48
N ALA A 114 5.11 6.23 -17.48
CA ALA A 114 4.35 5.01 -17.25
C ALA A 114 5.17 3.96 -16.46
N ASP A 115 6.47 3.82 -16.74
CA ASP A 115 7.36 2.93 -15.99
C ASP A 115 7.59 3.41 -14.55
N VAL A 116 7.77 4.73 -14.36
CA VAL A 116 7.87 5.34 -13.03
C VAL A 116 6.60 5.08 -12.20
N ASP A 117 5.42 5.31 -12.79
CA ASP A 117 4.14 5.08 -12.12
C ASP A 117 3.93 3.61 -11.78
N ALA A 118 4.25 2.70 -12.69
CA ALA A 118 4.10 1.28 -12.45
C ALA A 118 5.04 0.77 -11.34
N LYS A 119 6.27 1.28 -11.28
CA LYS A 119 7.22 0.97 -10.18
C LYS A 119 6.72 1.51 -8.83
N ALA A 120 6.16 2.72 -8.82
CA ALA A 120 5.54 3.28 -7.63
C ALA A 120 4.33 2.44 -7.17
N ALA A 121 3.47 2.04 -8.10
CA ALA A 121 2.32 1.19 -7.84
C ALA A 121 2.74 -0.20 -7.31
N LYS A 122 3.77 -0.81 -7.91
CA LYS A 122 4.36 -2.07 -7.40
C LYS A 122 4.83 -1.93 -5.96
N THR A 123 5.57 -0.86 -5.66
CA THR A 123 6.08 -0.60 -4.30
C THR A 123 4.92 -0.43 -3.30
N ALA A 124 3.88 0.32 -3.67
CA ALA A 124 2.71 0.50 -2.83
C ALA A 124 1.93 -0.81 -2.61
N ALA A 125 1.79 -1.64 -3.65
CA ALA A 125 1.13 -2.94 -3.53
C ALA A 125 1.91 -3.92 -2.66
N GLU A 126 3.25 -3.93 -2.75
CA GLU A 126 4.11 -4.74 -1.88
C GLU A 126 3.97 -4.30 -0.41
N GLN A 127 3.96 -3.00 -0.14
CA GLN A 127 3.74 -2.46 1.20
C GLN A 127 2.34 -2.82 1.74
N ASP A 128 1.28 -2.65 0.95
CA ASP A 128 -0.08 -3.02 1.37
C ASP A 128 -0.17 -4.52 1.69
N LYS A 129 0.38 -5.39 0.83
CA LYS A 129 0.48 -6.82 1.08
C LYS A 129 1.17 -7.12 2.40
N THR A 130 2.29 -6.45 2.73
CA THR A 130 2.98 -6.63 4.03
C THR A 130 2.10 -6.20 5.21
N VAL A 131 1.39 -5.07 5.08
CA VAL A 131 0.46 -4.59 6.11
C VAL A 131 -0.69 -5.58 6.32
N LYS A 132 -1.30 -6.08 5.24
CA LYS A 132 -2.39 -7.07 5.32
C LYS A 132 -1.91 -8.42 5.85
N ALA A 133 -0.69 -8.87 5.49
CA ALA A 133 -0.10 -10.08 6.05
C ALA A 133 0.06 -9.98 7.57
N THR A 134 0.53 -8.83 8.06
CA THR A 134 0.71 -8.58 9.50
C THR A 134 -0.64 -8.57 10.21
N ALA A 135 -1.66 -7.92 9.63
CA ALA A 135 -3.01 -7.91 10.17
C ALA A 135 -3.65 -9.32 10.21
N TYR A 136 -3.44 -10.12 9.16
CA TYR A 136 -3.90 -11.50 9.09
C TYR A 136 -3.23 -12.37 10.18
N LEU A 137 -1.92 -12.27 10.36
CA LEU A 137 -1.20 -12.98 11.42
C LEU A 137 -1.69 -12.58 12.82
N ALA A 138 -1.95 -11.30 13.05
CA ALA A 138 -2.51 -10.82 14.32
C ALA A 138 -3.93 -11.40 14.56
N ALA A 139 -4.78 -11.45 13.54
CA ALA A 139 -6.10 -12.06 13.62
C ALA A 139 -6.03 -13.58 13.88
N GLU A 140 -5.07 -14.29 13.26
CA GLU A 140 -4.83 -15.71 13.52
C GLU A 140 -4.45 -15.95 14.98
N GLN A 141 -3.53 -15.14 15.52
CA GLN A 141 -3.11 -15.23 16.91
C GLN A 141 -4.25 -14.90 17.88
N ALA A 142 -5.08 -13.90 17.59
CA ALA A 142 -6.22 -13.53 18.41
C ALA A 142 -7.28 -14.62 18.44
N HIS A 143 -7.61 -15.20 17.28
CA HIS A 143 -8.55 -16.32 17.19
C HIS A 143 -8.01 -17.59 17.89
N ALA A 144 -6.71 -17.89 17.76
CA ALA A 144 -6.09 -19.04 18.41
C ALA A 144 -6.07 -18.93 19.95
N LYS A 145 -5.90 -17.72 20.49
CA LYS A 145 -5.89 -17.44 21.93
C LYS A 145 -7.30 -17.27 22.52
N ALA A 146 -8.34 -17.27 21.69
CA ALA A 146 -9.71 -17.07 22.15
C ALA A 146 -10.16 -18.23 23.05
N PRO A 147 -10.70 -17.94 24.25
CA PRO A 147 -11.20 -18.98 25.14
C PRO A 147 -12.29 -19.79 24.43
N GLU A 148 -12.32 -21.10 24.69
CA GLU A 148 -13.41 -21.93 24.20
C GLU A 148 -14.74 -21.43 24.77
N PRO A 149 -15.81 -21.41 23.95
CA PRO A 149 -17.12 -21.11 24.48
C PRO A 149 -17.42 -22.11 25.61
N LYS A 150 -17.67 -21.61 26.82
CA LYS A 150 -18.16 -22.46 27.91
C LYS A 150 -19.38 -23.22 27.39
N ALA A 151 -19.36 -24.55 27.52
CA ALA A 151 -20.54 -25.36 27.24
C ALA A 151 -21.73 -24.75 27.98
N ALA A 152 -22.86 -24.61 27.29
CA ALA A 152 -24.10 -24.23 27.96
C ALA A 152 -24.33 -25.23 29.11
N PRO A 153 -24.72 -24.78 30.31
CA PRO A 153 -25.05 -25.71 31.37
C PRO A 153 -26.12 -26.67 30.84
N SER A 154 -25.80 -27.96 30.81
CA SER A 154 -26.77 -29.00 30.48
C SER A 154 -27.98 -28.86 31.41
N ASP A 155 -29.18 -29.18 30.95
CA ASP A 155 -30.41 -28.99 31.75
C ASP A 155 -30.37 -29.75 33.10
N ASP A 156 -29.52 -30.77 33.24
CA ASP A 156 -29.23 -31.43 34.53
C ASP A 156 -28.60 -30.50 35.59
N GLN A 157 -27.87 -29.46 35.19
CA GLN A 157 -27.29 -28.48 36.12
C GLN A 157 -28.27 -27.38 36.56
N LYS A 158 -29.46 -27.28 35.95
CA LYS A 158 -30.49 -26.30 36.33
C LYS A 158 -31.51 -26.84 37.34
N LYS A 159 -31.44 -28.13 37.68
CA LYS A 159 -32.38 -28.81 38.59
C LYS A 159 -31.75 -29.25 39.91
N ALA A 160 -30.48 -28.92 40.17
CA ALA A 160 -29.78 -29.20 41.42
C ALA A 160 -29.74 -27.96 42.33
#